data_AF-A0A7S9C4X0-F1
#
_entry.id   AF-A0A7S9C4X0-F1
#
_cell.length_a   1.000
_cell.length_b   1.000
_cell.length_c   1.000
_cell.angle_alpha   90.00
_cell.angle_beta   90.00
_cell.angle_gamma   90.00
#
_symmetry.space_group_name_H-M   'P 1'
#
loop_
_entity.id
_entity.type
_entity.pdbx_description
1 polymer ?
#
loop_
_entity_poly.entity_id
_entity_poly.type
_entity_poly.pdbx_seq_one_letter_code
_entity_poly.pdbx_strand_id
1 'polypeptide(L)'
;MSSNPTAAGEMNPAAALQQLKTLFPALFDGAPKPLKLRIQADIQERAPGQFTKQLLSAVLRRYTGGTAYLIALTKASERFDLDGQPAGELSAEHREAAVTELARRRSLNEERRALEQQQRRNRAGLLRDFQGTTLTRANFCALKGVAEEELDGLLEIAKQEAEEDRIRRASQPAGGDRRPEGRRDGGRPGPRGERQGQRPPRREGGGGGQNRPPRAQGDKPADEQA
;
A
#
# COMPACT_ATOMS: atom_id res chain seq x y z
N MET A 1 -28.55 -46.53 -15.83
CA MET A 1 -28.43 -45.15 -15.29
C MET A 1 -27.04 -45.05 -14.67
N SER A 2 -26.02 -44.76 -15.48
CA SER A 2 -24.63 -44.75 -15.04
C SER A 2 -24.17 -43.31 -14.87
N SER A 3 -24.13 -42.83 -13.63
CA SER A 3 -23.55 -41.54 -13.29
C SER A 3 -22.03 -41.69 -13.18
N ASN A 4 -21.32 -41.01 -14.07
CA ASN A 4 -19.86 -41.03 -14.17
C ASN A 4 -19.22 -40.21 -13.02
N PRO A 5 -18.35 -40.75 -12.16
CA PRO A 5 -17.76 -40.01 -11.04
C PRO A 5 -16.50 -39.20 -11.40
N THR A 6 -16.17 -39.04 -12.68
CA THR A 6 -14.86 -38.52 -13.13
C THR A 6 -14.71 -36.99 -13.16
N ALA A 7 -15.69 -36.20 -12.69
CA ALA A 7 -15.58 -34.74 -12.71
C ALA A 7 -14.86 -34.14 -11.48
N ALA A 8 -14.86 -34.85 -10.34
CA ALA A 8 -14.40 -34.28 -9.07
C ALA A 8 -12.86 -34.32 -8.88
N GLY A 9 -12.13 -35.07 -9.71
CA GLY A 9 -10.68 -35.30 -9.59
C GLY A 9 -9.80 -34.23 -10.25
N GLU A 10 -10.31 -33.47 -11.22
CA GLU A 10 -9.51 -32.52 -12.01
C GLU A 10 -9.78 -31.04 -11.69
N MET A 11 -10.76 -30.76 -10.84
CA MET A 11 -11.22 -29.40 -10.63
C MET A 11 -10.24 -28.59 -9.77
N ASN A 12 -9.55 -27.62 -10.38
CA ASN A 12 -8.71 -26.65 -9.67
C ASN A 12 -9.57 -25.78 -8.72
N PRO A 13 -9.05 -25.35 -7.55
CA PRO A 13 -9.71 -24.40 -6.65
C PRO A 13 -10.38 -23.17 -7.32
N ALA A 14 -9.79 -22.62 -8.37
CA ALA A 14 -10.40 -21.49 -9.09
C ALA A 14 -11.69 -21.90 -9.83
N ALA A 15 -11.67 -23.03 -10.53
CA ALA A 15 -12.84 -23.59 -11.21
C ALA A 15 -13.92 -24.01 -10.19
N ALA A 16 -13.50 -24.58 -9.06
CA ALA A 16 -14.40 -24.96 -7.98
C ALA A 16 -15.14 -23.76 -7.38
N LEU A 17 -14.46 -22.62 -7.19
CA LEU A 17 -15.13 -21.40 -6.74
C LEU A 17 -16.15 -20.88 -7.76
N GLN A 18 -15.86 -20.97 -9.06
CA GLN A 18 -16.82 -20.58 -10.10
C GLN A 18 -18.04 -21.50 -10.08
N GLN A 19 -17.83 -22.81 -9.93
CA GLN A 19 -18.93 -23.76 -9.79
C GLN A 19 -19.78 -23.48 -8.54
N LEU A 20 -19.16 -23.13 -7.42
CA LEU A 20 -19.88 -22.70 -6.21
C LEU A 20 -20.73 -21.44 -6.44
N LYS A 21 -20.25 -20.49 -7.25
CA LYS A 21 -21.03 -19.30 -7.64
C LYS A 21 -22.25 -19.65 -8.47
N THR A 22 -22.10 -20.57 -9.43
CA THR A 22 -23.21 -21.03 -10.25
C THR A 22 -24.25 -21.79 -9.43
N LEU A 23 -23.81 -22.62 -8.49
CA LEU A 23 -24.71 -23.46 -7.67
C LEU A 23 -25.36 -22.68 -6.53
N PHE A 24 -24.64 -21.74 -5.90
CA PHE A 24 -25.09 -21.01 -4.72
C PHE A 24 -24.85 -19.49 -4.90
N PRO A 25 -25.54 -18.85 -5.87
CA PRO A 25 -25.31 -17.44 -6.20
C PRO A 25 -25.64 -16.51 -5.03
N ALA A 26 -26.64 -16.83 -4.20
CA ALA A 26 -27.03 -15.98 -3.07
C ALA A 26 -25.89 -15.73 -2.05
N LEU A 27 -24.93 -16.67 -1.95
CA LEU A 27 -23.81 -16.60 -1.02
C LEU A 27 -22.48 -16.23 -1.68
N PHE A 28 -22.20 -16.75 -2.88
CA PHE A 28 -20.90 -16.60 -3.54
C PHE A 28 -20.90 -15.59 -4.70
N ASP A 29 -22.07 -15.21 -5.22
CA ASP A 29 -22.15 -14.17 -6.24
C ASP A 29 -22.16 -12.78 -5.58
N GLY A 30 -21.36 -11.87 -6.14
CA GLY A 30 -21.15 -10.52 -5.58
C GLY A 30 -20.14 -10.44 -4.45
N ALA A 31 -20.41 -9.53 -3.49
CA ALA A 31 -19.51 -9.26 -2.37
C ALA A 31 -19.53 -10.42 -1.37
N PRO A 32 -18.36 -10.88 -0.87
CA PRO A 32 -18.30 -12.03 0.01
C PRO A 32 -19.08 -11.76 1.30
N LYS A 33 -19.85 -12.75 1.77
CA LYS A 33 -20.60 -12.70 3.02
C LYS A 33 -20.01 -13.68 4.05
N PRO A 34 -20.08 -13.41 5.37
CA PRO A 34 -19.62 -14.35 6.38
C PRO A 34 -20.36 -15.68 6.29
N LEU A 35 -19.62 -16.78 6.19
CA LEU A 35 -20.20 -18.09 6.01
C LEU A 35 -20.77 -18.65 7.32
N LYS A 36 -21.89 -19.38 7.22
CA LYS A 36 -22.41 -20.27 8.28
C LYS A 36 -21.33 -21.24 8.73
N LEU A 37 -21.38 -21.61 10.02
CA LEU A 37 -20.53 -22.68 10.53
C LEU A 37 -20.91 -24.01 9.87
N ARG A 38 -19.88 -24.84 9.57
CA ARG A 38 -20.05 -26.13 8.90
C ARG A 38 -20.69 -26.07 7.50
N ILE A 39 -20.61 -24.92 6.81
CA ILE A 39 -21.11 -24.75 5.43
C ILE A 39 -20.64 -25.83 4.44
N GLN A 40 -19.48 -26.46 4.69
CA GLN A 40 -18.98 -27.58 3.89
C GLN A 40 -19.90 -28.80 3.87
N ALA A 41 -20.62 -29.05 4.97
CA ALA A 41 -21.60 -30.14 5.06
C ALA A 41 -22.83 -29.79 4.22
N ASP A 42 -23.37 -28.59 4.39
CA ASP A 42 -24.50 -28.08 3.62
C ASP A 42 -24.22 -28.11 2.10
N ILE A 43 -23.00 -27.76 1.68
CA ILE A 43 -22.58 -27.85 0.27
C ILE A 43 -22.58 -29.30 -0.22
N GLN A 44 -22.05 -30.23 0.57
CA GLN A 44 -22.00 -31.65 0.20
C GLN A 44 -23.39 -32.28 0.14
N GLU A 45 -24.32 -31.83 0.97
CA GLU A 45 -25.71 -32.31 0.97
C GLU A 45 -26.47 -31.84 -0.27
N ARG A 46 -26.28 -30.56 -0.68
CA ARG A 46 -26.95 -30.00 -1.86
C ARG A 46 -26.30 -30.35 -3.19
N ALA A 47 -24.99 -30.59 -3.18
CA ALA A 47 -24.20 -30.91 -4.38
C ALA A 47 -23.34 -32.17 -4.13
N PRO A 48 -23.97 -33.34 -3.88
CA PRO A 48 -23.24 -34.57 -3.60
C PRO A 48 -22.41 -35.00 -4.82
N GLY A 49 -21.16 -35.40 -4.58
CA GLY A 49 -20.25 -35.87 -5.62
C GLY A 49 -19.67 -34.80 -6.56
N GLN A 50 -20.11 -33.54 -6.46
CA GLN A 50 -19.59 -32.43 -7.29
C GLN A 50 -18.23 -31.93 -6.82
N PHE A 51 -17.98 -31.96 -5.51
CA PHE A 51 -16.75 -31.48 -4.91
C PHE A 51 -16.17 -32.48 -3.91
N THR A 52 -14.85 -32.64 -3.93
CA THR A 52 -14.16 -33.38 -2.87
C THR A 52 -14.03 -32.52 -1.61
N LYS A 53 -14.00 -33.15 -0.43
CA LYS A 53 -13.81 -32.45 0.85
C LYS A 53 -12.50 -31.64 0.88
N GLN A 54 -11.43 -32.19 0.29
CA GLN A 54 -10.13 -31.54 0.22
C GLN A 54 -10.18 -30.27 -0.65
N LEU A 55 -10.83 -30.35 -1.81
CA LEU A 55 -11.01 -29.21 -2.70
C LEU A 55 -11.83 -28.11 -2.04
N LEU A 56 -12.97 -28.44 -1.42
CA LEU A 56 -13.78 -27.47 -0.68
C LEU A 56 -13.00 -26.81 0.46
N SER A 57 -12.20 -27.58 1.19
CA SER A 57 -11.35 -27.04 2.26
C SER A 57 -10.33 -26.03 1.72
N ALA A 58 -9.64 -26.36 0.63
CA ALA A 58 -8.67 -25.48 0.00
C ALA A 58 -9.32 -24.18 -0.53
N VAL A 59 -10.46 -24.31 -1.21
CA VAL A 59 -11.22 -23.16 -1.76
C VAL A 59 -11.70 -22.25 -0.64
N LEU A 60 -12.36 -22.81 0.37
CA LEU A 60 -12.92 -22.01 1.47
C LEU A 60 -11.83 -21.35 2.31
N ARG A 61 -10.69 -22.03 2.56
CA ARG A 61 -9.54 -21.42 3.24
C ARG A 61 -9.05 -20.19 2.47
N ARG A 62 -8.92 -20.28 1.15
CA ARG A 62 -8.50 -19.15 0.32
C ARG A 62 -9.55 -18.04 0.29
N TYR A 63 -10.82 -18.42 0.20
CA TYR A 63 -11.95 -17.49 0.15
C TYR A 63 -12.08 -16.68 1.44
N THR A 64 -12.09 -17.34 2.60
CA THR A 64 -12.24 -16.69 3.91
C THR A 64 -10.98 -15.92 4.34
N GLY A 65 -9.80 -16.30 3.86
CA GLY A 65 -8.55 -15.57 4.08
C GLY A 65 -8.38 -14.33 3.19
N GLY A 66 -9.26 -14.12 2.21
CA GLY A 66 -9.19 -13.00 1.27
C GLY A 66 -9.50 -11.65 1.92
N THR A 67 -8.83 -10.58 1.47
CA THR A 67 -9.05 -9.22 1.98
C THR A 67 -10.50 -8.76 1.86
N ALA A 68 -11.17 -9.08 0.76
CA ALA A 68 -12.59 -8.75 0.57
C ALA A 68 -13.49 -9.44 1.62
N TYR A 69 -13.20 -10.70 1.94
CA TYR A 69 -13.94 -11.45 2.96
C TYR A 69 -13.70 -10.87 4.36
N LEU A 70 -12.46 -10.55 4.71
CA LEU A 70 -12.15 -9.89 5.97
C LEU A 70 -12.89 -8.55 6.10
N ILE A 71 -12.93 -7.74 5.03
CA ILE A 71 -13.71 -6.49 5.03
C ILE A 71 -15.20 -6.75 5.27
N ALA A 72 -15.78 -7.77 4.64
CA ALA A 72 -17.16 -8.14 4.90
C ALA A 72 -17.39 -8.60 6.35
N LEU A 73 -16.44 -9.35 6.90
CA LEU A 73 -16.47 -9.81 8.29
C LEU A 73 -16.52 -8.63 9.27
N THR A 74 -15.79 -7.54 9.00
CA THR A 74 -15.83 -6.34 9.86
C THR A 74 -17.18 -5.61 9.87
N LYS A 75 -17.99 -5.77 8.81
CA LYS A 75 -19.26 -5.03 8.62
C LYS A 75 -20.50 -5.82 9.00
N ALA A 76 -20.40 -7.14 9.01
CA ALA A 76 -21.55 -8.02 9.24
C ALA A 76 -21.77 -8.28 10.72
N SER A 77 -23.03 -8.54 11.10
CA SER A 77 -23.40 -9.00 12.45
C SER A 77 -23.79 -10.48 12.47
N GLU A 78 -24.12 -11.04 11.30
CA GLU A 78 -24.65 -12.40 11.15
C GLU A 78 -23.86 -13.19 10.10
N ARG A 79 -23.99 -14.51 10.18
CA ARG A 79 -23.49 -15.46 9.19
C ARG A 79 -24.61 -15.81 8.22
N PHE A 80 -24.25 -16.21 7.02
CA PHE A 80 -25.19 -16.53 5.95
C PHE A 80 -25.03 -17.98 5.49
N ASP A 81 -26.15 -18.63 5.21
CA ASP A 81 -26.18 -19.96 4.60
C ASP A 81 -26.12 -19.89 3.05
N LEU A 82 -26.29 -21.05 2.40
CA LEU A 82 -26.20 -21.17 0.94
C LEU A 82 -27.28 -20.40 0.18
N ASP A 83 -28.41 -20.10 0.82
CA ASP A 83 -29.51 -19.32 0.25
C ASP A 83 -29.42 -17.83 0.61
N GLY A 84 -28.38 -17.44 1.36
CA GLY A 84 -28.19 -16.07 1.82
C GLY A 84 -29.11 -15.70 3.00
N GLN A 85 -29.65 -16.69 3.72
CA GLN A 85 -30.42 -16.47 4.94
C GLN A 85 -29.50 -16.34 6.16
N PRO A 86 -29.87 -15.55 7.18
CA PRO A 86 -29.11 -15.45 8.41
C PRO A 86 -29.10 -16.80 9.14
N ALA A 87 -27.91 -17.29 9.44
CA ALA A 87 -27.64 -18.62 9.98
C ALA A 87 -26.71 -18.56 11.19
N GLY A 88 -27.05 -17.65 12.11
CA GLY A 88 -26.38 -17.46 13.39
C GLY A 88 -25.56 -16.18 13.48
N GLU A 89 -25.22 -15.81 14.71
CA GLU A 89 -24.52 -14.56 15.01
C GLU A 89 -23.01 -14.65 14.73
N LEU A 90 -22.43 -13.51 14.36
CA LEU A 90 -21.00 -13.33 14.24
C LEU A 90 -20.47 -12.65 15.51
N SER A 91 -19.67 -13.39 16.29
CA SER A 91 -19.03 -12.85 17.50
C SER A 91 -18.20 -11.60 17.20
N ALA A 92 -18.21 -10.66 18.15
CA ALA A 92 -17.39 -9.45 18.12
C ALA A 92 -15.89 -9.77 17.99
N GLU A 93 -15.41 -10.84 18.61
CA GLU A 93 -14.01 -11.28 18.55
C GLU A 93 -13.55 -11.56 17.11
N HIS A 94 -14.42 -12.16 16.28
CA HIS A 94 -14.10 -12.42 14.88
C HIS A 94 -14.02 -11.13 14.06
N ARG A 95 -14.83 -10.13 14.40
CA ARG A 95 -14.78 -8.81 13.75
C ARG A 95 -13.49 -8.09 14.11
N GLU A 96 -13.12 -8.10 15.38
CA GLU A 96 -11.88 -7.51 15.86
C GLU A 96 -10.66 -8.19 15.24
N ALA A 97 -10.62 -9.53 15.19
CA ALA A 97 -9.56 -10.26 14.52
C ALA A 97 -9.41 -9.88 13.04
N ALA A 98 -10.52 -9.68 12.32
CA ALA A 98 -10.48 -9.22 10.94
C ALA A 98 -9.95 -7.78 10.80
N VAL A 99 -10.33 -6.86 11.70
CA VAL A 99 -9.79 -5.49 11.71
C VAL A 99 -8.27 -5.50 11.93
N THR A 100 -7.80 -6.24 12.93
CA THR A 100 -6.37 -6.37 13.25
C THR A 100 -5.60 -6.96 12.07
N GLU A 101 -6.10 -8.01 11.44
CA GLU A 101 -5.46 -8.62 10.28
C GLU A 101 -5.43 -7.68 9.07
N LEU A 102 -6.50 -6.91 8.83
CA LEU A 102 -6.53 -5.91 7.75
C LEU A 102 -5.53 -4.79 8.01
N ALA A 103 -5.39 -4.32 9.25
CA ALA A 103 -4.41 -3.31 9.63
C ALA A 103 -2.97 -3.82 9.40
N ARG A 104 -2.67 -5.04 9.86
CA ARG A 104 -1.37 -5.69 9.64
C ARG A 104 -1.03 -5.85 8.15
N ARG A 105 -2.01 -6.22 7.31
CA ARG A 105 -1.80 -6.33 5.86
C ARG A 105 -1.53 -4.97 5.21
N ARG A 106 -2.20 -3.91 5.67
CA ARG A 106 -1.99 -2.56 5.15
C ARG A 106 -0.57 -2.08 5.45
N SER A 107 -0.10 -2.22 6.69
CA SER A 107 1.25 -1.80 7.06
C SER A 107 2.32 -2.52 6.24
N LEU A 108 2.23 -3.85 6.11
CA LEU A 108 3.18 -4.62 5.29
C LEU A 108 3.18 -4.21 3.82
N ASN A 109 2.01 -3.95 3.25
CA ASN A 109 1.90 -3.50 1.86
C ASN A 109 2.46 -2.08 1.68
N GLU A 110 2.24 -1.19 2.64
CA GLU A 110 2.78 0.16 2.65
C GLU A 110 4.30 0.15 2.77
N GLU A 111 4.87 -0.67 3.67
CA GLU A 111 6.31 -0.87 3.82
C GLU A 111 6.93 -1.41 2.52
N ARG A 112 6.36 -2.47 1.94
CA ARG A 112 6.81 -3.03 0.65
C ARG A 112 6.79 -1.96 -0.44
N ARG A 113 5.70 -1.20 -0.53
CA ARG A 113 5.54 -0.14 -1.54
C ARG A 113 6.51 1.01 -1.30
N ALA A 114 6.78 1.38 -0.05
CA ALA A 114 7.75 2.41 0.31
C ALA A 114 9.17 1.98 -0.07
N LEU A 115 9.53 0.72 0.20
CA LEU A 115 10.83 0.16 -0.19
C LEU A 115 11.00 0.14 -1.71
N GLU A 116 10.01 -0.34 -2.47
CA GLU A 116 10.04 -0.32 -3.93
C GLU A 116 10.19 1.10 -4.49
N GLN A 117 9.46 2.07 -3.92
CA GLN A 117 9.59 3.47 -4.31
C GLN A 117 10.95 4.06 -3.97
N GLN A 118 11.53 3.71 -2.82
CA GLN A 118 12.86 4.15 -2.43
C GLN A 118 13.92 3.59 -3.39
N GLN A 119 13.85 2.29 -3.70
CA GLN A 119 14.75 1.66 -4.67
C GLN A 119 14.64 2.31 -6.05
N ARG A 120 13.41 2.60 -6.50
CA ARG A 120 13.18 3.32 -7.76
C ARG A 120 13.74 4.73 -7.76
N ARG A 121 13.60 5.47 -6.65
CA ARG A 121 14.22 6.80 -6.48
C ARG A 121 15.75 6.71 -6.51
N ASN A 122 16.33 5.71 -5.86
CA ASN A 122 17.77 5.49 -5.85
C ASN A 122 18.29 5.20 -7.27
N ARG A 123 17.62 4.31 -8.02
CA ARG A 123 17.95 4.02 -9.42
C ARG A 123 17.83 5.25 -10.33
N ALA A 124 16.75 6.03 -10.18
CA ALA A 124 16.59 7.28 -10.93
C ALA A 124 17.69 8.31 -10.58
N GLY A 125 18.08 8.38 -9.31
CA GLY A 125 19.21 9.19 -8.87
C GLY A 125 20.54 8.72 -9.48
N LEU A 126 20.80 7.41 -9.44
CA LEU A 126 21.98 6.80 -10.04
C LEU A 126 22.09 7.12 -11.54
N LEU A 127 21.00 6.99 -12.30
CA LEU A 127 20.96 7.34 -13.71
C LEU A 127 21.28 8.82 -13.96
N ARG A 128 20.68 9.72 -13.18
CA ARG A 128 20.93 11.16 -13.31
C ARG A 128 22.39 11.50 -12.99
N ASP A 129 22.91 10.96 -11.90
CA ASP A 129 24.28 11.21 -11.47
C ASP A 129 25.28 10.65 -12.47
N PHE A 130 25.01 9.48 -13.05
CA PHE A 130 25.83 8.89 -14.11
C PHE A 130 25.82 9.73 -15.39
N GLN A 131 24.67 10.27 -15.79
CA GLN A 131 24.57 11.14 -16.98
C GLN A 131 25.35 12.46 -16.82
N GLY A 132 25.49 12.95 -15.59
CA GLY A 132 26.19 14.21 -15.29
C GLY A 132 27.62 14.05 -14.78
N THR A 133 28.13 12.82 -14.64
CA THR A 133 29.45 12.58 -14.03
C THR A 133 30.59 12.90 -15.00
N THR A 134 31.67 13.47 -14.48
CA THR A 134 32.96 13.61 -15.19
C THR A 134 33.99 12.59 -14.71
N LEU A 135 33.63 11.73 -13.76
CA LEU A 135 34.50 10.70 -13.21
C LEU A 135 34.62 9.52 -14.18
N THR A 136 35.73 8.79 -14.06
CA THR A 136 35.85 7.46 -14.67
C THR A 136 34.78 6.53 -14.08
N ARG A 137 34.40 5.49 -14.83
CA ARG A 137 33.42 4.48 -14.41
C ARG A 137 33.77 3.90 -13.04
N ALA A 138 35.01 3.45 -12.86
CA ALA A 138 35.50 2.88 -11.62
C ALA A 138 35.34 3.84 -10.42
N ASN A 139 35.71 5.12 -10.60
CA ASN A 139 35.58 6.12 -9.54
C ASN A 139 34.11 6.45 -9.22
N PHE A 140 33.24 6.47 -10.23
CA PHE A 140 31.80 6.66 -10.04
C PHE A 140 31.18 5.49 -9.26
N CYS A 141 31.49 4.26 -9.64
CA CYS A 141 31.05 3.04 -8.96
C CYS A 141 31.49 3.01 -7.51
N ALA A 142 32.79 3.30 -7.25
CA ALA A 142 33.33 3.40 -5.90
C ALA A 142 32.61 4.48 -5.06
N LEU A 143 32.31 5.64 -5.64
CA LEU A 143 31.59 6.73 -4.94
C LEU A 143 30.14 6.37 -4.62
N LYS A 144 29.46 5.63 -5.50
CA LYS A 144 28.05 5.24 -5.35
C LYS A 144 27.85 3.93 -4.60
N GLY A 145 28.94 3.21 -4.29
CA GLY A 145 28.87 1.90 -3.65
C GLY A 145 28.19 0.84 -4.51
N VAL A 146 28.38 0.94 -5.83
CA VAL A 146 27.80 0.00 -6.82
C VAL A 146 28.94 -0.77 -7.47
N ALA A 147 28.80 -2.09 -7.59
CA ALA A 147 29.78 -2.91 -8.30
C ALA A 147 29.79 -2.55 -9.80
N GLU A 148 30.97 -2.56 -10.43
CA GLU A 148 31.09 -2.15 -11.84
C GLU A 148 30.26 -3.05 -12.76
N GLU A 149 30.13 -4.32 -12.43
CA GLU A 149 29.38 -5.34 -13.16
C GLU A 149 27.86 -5.13 -13.05
N GLU A 150 27.39 -4.57 -11.94
CA GLU A 150 25.96 -4.33 -11.67
C GLU A 150 25.46 -3.01 -12.26
N LEU A 151 26.39 -2.06 -12.51
CA LEU A 151 26.05 -0.70 -12.94
C LEU A 151 25.19 -0.69 -14.20
N ASP A 152 25.60 -1.42 -15.25
CA ASP A 152 24.90 -1.38 -16.53
C ASP A 152 23.47 -1.91 -16.40
N GLY A 153 23.27 -3.00 -15.65
CA GLY A 153 21.94 -3.53 -15.36
C GLY A 153 21.05 -2.55 -14.60
N LEU A 154 21.60 -1.87 -13.59
CA LEU A 154 20.86 -0.86 -12.81
C LEU A 154 20.49 0.36 -13.65
N LEU A 155 21.38 0.81 -14.56
CA LEU A 155 21.11 1.93 -15.45
C LEU A 155 20.04 1.59 -16.49
N GLU A 156 20.05 0.37 -17.05
CA GLU A 156 19.00 -0.07 -17.98
C GLU A 156 17.63 -0.12 -17.31
N ILE A 157 17.53 -0.67 -16.09
CA ILE A 157 16.29 -0.64 -15.31
C ILE A 157 15.86 0.81 -15.06
N ALA A 158 16.77 1.68 -14.65
CA ALA A 158 16.45 3.08 -14.38
C ALA A 158 15.94 3.83 -15.62
N LYS A 159 16.49 3.54 -16.80
CA LYS A 159 16.04 4.12 -18.09
C LYS A 159 14.63 3.64 -18.44
N GLN A 160 14.36 2.34 -18.29
CA GLN A 160 13.02 1.77 -18.51
C GLN A 160 12.00 2.43 -17.56
N GLU A 161 12.32 2.49 -16.26
CA GLU A 161 11.45 3.14 -15.27
C GLU A 161 11.20 4.62 -15.58
N ALA A 162 12.20 5.35 -16.09
CA ALA A 162 12.06 6.75 -16.49
C ALA A 162 11.15 6.92 -17.71
N GLU A 163 11.25 6.05 -18.71
CA GLU A 163 10.38 6.06 -19.88
C GLU A 163 8.94 5.67 -19.51
N GLU A 164 8.75 4.65 -18.67
CA GLU A 164 7.43 4.30 -18.12
C GLU A 164 6.80 5.48 -17.38
N ASP A 165 7.57 6.20 -16.55
CA ASP A 165 7.08 7.41 -15.88
C ASP A 165 6.73 8.53 -16.85
N ARG A 166 7.53 8.70 -17.91
CA ARG A 166 7.28 9.68 -18.95
C ARG A 166 5.98 9.36 -19.70
N ILE A 167 5.79 8.11 -20.12
CA ILE A 167 4.57 7.62 -20.78
C ILE A 167 3.37 7.78 -19.83
N ARG A 168 3.52 7.41 -18.56
CA ARG A 168 2.46 7.57 -17.56
C ARG A 168 2.09 9.04 -17.31
N ARG A 169 3.05 9.96 -17.33
CA ARG A 169 2.80 11.40 -17.19
C ARG A 169 2.16 11.98 -18.46
N ALA A 170 2.59 11.54 -19.63
CA ALA A 170 2.04 11.99 -20.92
C ALA A 170 0.61 11.48 -21.15
N SER A 171 0.27 10.28 -20.66
CA SER A 171 -1.07 9.69 -20.77
C SER A 171 -2.05 10.17 -19.70
N GLN A 172 -1.58 10.86 -18.65
CA GLN A 172 -2.47 11.51 -17.70
C GLN A 172 -3.11 12.74 -18.37
N PRO A 173 -4.45 12.83 -18.44
CA PRO A 173 -5.09 14.02 -18.97
C PRO A 173 -4.61 15.21 -18.13
N ALA A 174 -4.19 16.29 -18.81
CA ALA A 174 -3.87 17.54 -18.15
C ALA A 174 -5.08 17.91 -17.30
N GLY A 175 -4.95 17.76 -15.98
CA GLY A 175 -5.99 18.13 -15.04
C GLY A 175 -6.29 19.58 -15.30
N GLY A 176 -7.42 19.84 -15.96
CA GLY A 176 -7.84 21.16 -16.34
C GLY A 176 -7.68 22.08 -15.14
N ASP A 177 -7.02 23.19 -15.40
CA ASP A 177 -6.79 24.30 -14.50
C ASP A 177 -8.14 24.69 -13.85
N ARG A 178 -8.52 24.00 -12.76
CA ARG A 178 -9.58 24.45 -11.87
C ARG A 178 -8.99 25.57 -11.05
N ARG A 179 -8.72 26.68 -11.73
CA ARG A 179 -8.63 27.99 -11.15
C ARG A 179 -9.89 28.13 -10.28
N PRO A 180 -9.77 28.34 -8.96
CA PRO A 180 -10.95 28.58 -8.14
C PRO A 180 -11.53 29.95 -8.54
N GLU A 181 -12.38 29.97 -9.56
CA GLU A 181 -13.28 31.09 -9.85
C GLU A 181 -14.32 31.14 -8.75
N GLY A 182 -14.08 31.97 -7.74
CA GLY A 182 -15.04 32.10 -6.64
C GLY A 182 -14.56 32.94 -5.48
N ARG A 183 -14.35 34.25 -5.71
CA ARG A 183 -14.74 35.37 -4.82
C ARG A 183 -14.33 36.70 -5.46
N ARG A 184 -15.04 37.08 -6.51
CA ARG A 184 -15.32 38.48 -6.78
C ARG A 184 -16.68 38.76 -6.16
N ASP A 185 -16.67 39.20 -4.90
CA ASP A 185 -17.82 39.87 -4.31
C ASP A 185 -17.55 41.38 -4.46
N GLY A 186 -18.44 42.05 -5.18
CA GLY A 186 -18.32 43.46 -5.54
C GLY A 186 -19.15 44.37 -4.64
N GLY A 187 -18.63 45.57 -4.38
CA GLY A 187 -19.38 46.75 -3.88
C GLY A 187 -19.72 46.70 -2.38
N ARG A 188 -19.55 47.74 -1.56
CA ARG A 188 -19.48 49.20 -1.75
C ARG A 188 -18.75 49.84 -0.53
N PRO A 189 -18.41 51.15 -0.56
CA PRO A 189 -17.51 51.82 0.37
C PRO A 189 -18.22 52.50 1.55
N GLY A 190 -17.51 52.75 2.64
CA GLY A 190 -17.95 53.55 3.81
C GLY A 190 -16.79 53.99 4.70
N PRO A 191 -16.94 55.04 5.52
CA PRO A 191 -16.06 56.21 5.42
C PRO A 191 -14.94 56.33 6.47
N ARG A 192 -13.96 57.14 6.06
CA ARG A 192 -12.98 57.94 6.84
C ARG A 192 -13.28 58.04 8.34
N GLY A 193 -12.43 57.40 9.14
CA GLY A 193 -12.27 57.65 10.58
C GLY A 193 -10.80 57.91 10.86
N GLU A 194 -10.46 59.17 11.10
CA GLU A 194 -9.15 59.61 11.58
C GLU A 194 -8.87 58.96 12.94
N ARG A 195 -7.72 58.30 13.10
CA ARG A 195 -7.10 58.13 14.43
C ARG A 195 -5.59 58.11 14.30
N GLN A 196 -5.04 59.20 14.82
CA GLN A 196 -3.65 59.46 15.12
C GLN A 196 -3.06 58.35 16.01
N GLY A 197 -1.75 58.14 15.88
CA GLY A 197 -0.95 57.75 17.05
C GLY A 197 -0.06 56.52 16.89
N GLN A 198 1.23 56.82 16.75
CA GLN A 198 2.34 56.13 17.42
C GLN A 198 2.92 54.87 16.76
N ARG A 199 3.99 55.11 15.98
CA ARG A 199 5.11 54.17 15.78
C ARG A 199 5.83 53.92 17.11
N PRO A 200 6.14 52.68 17.49
CA PRO A 200 7.23 52.41 18.40
C PRO A 200 8.57 52.35 17.64
N PRO A 201 9.68 52.78 18.26
CA PRO A 201 10.95 53.04 17.56
C PRO A 201 11.78 51.79 17.29
N ARG A 202 12.52 51.83 16.17
CA ARG A 202 13.71 51.00 15.94
C ARG A 202 14.74 51.30 17.04
N ARG A 203 15.28 50.25 17.67
CA ARG A 203 16.47 50.35 18.49
C ARG A 203 17.66 49.82 17.70
N GLU A 204 18.50 50.74 17.22
CA GLU A 204 19.87 50.49 16.77
C GLU A 204 20.85 50.68 17.94
N GLY A 205 21.98 49.97 17.86
CA GLY A 205 23.14 50.07 18.77
C GLY A 205 23.05 49.08 19.93
N GLY A 206 24.01 48.20 20.20
CA GLY A 206 25.45 48.10 19.91
C GLY A 206 25.97 47.21 21.04
N GLY A 207 26.65 46.09 20.81
CA GLY A 207 28.10 46.06 20.64
C GLY A 207 28.76 45.51 21.92
N GLY A 208 29.52 44.42 21.77
CA GLY A 208 30.59 44.02 22.70
C GLY A 208 30.22 43.05 23.82
N GLY A 209 30.92 41.92 23.89
CA GLY A 209 30.89 41.05 25.06
C GLY A 209 31.35 39.63 24.79
N GLN A 210 32.66 39.44 24.74
CA GLN A 210 33.34 38.15 24.71
C GLN A 210 32.85 37.25 25.85
N ASN A 211 32.57 35.98 25.58
CA ASN A 211 32.89 34.88 26.51
C ASN A 211 32.81 33.52 25.81
N ARG A 212 34.00 32.99 25.55
CA ARG A 212 34.26 31.61 25.16
C ARG A 212 34.86 30.89 26.37
N PRO A 213 34.41 29.69 26.73
CA PRO A 213 35.23 28.73 27.45
C PRO A 213 35.54 27.48 26.59
N PRO A 214 36.51 26.65 26.99
CA PRO A 214 37.55 26.16 26.09
C PRO A 214 37.32 24.76 25.50
N ARG A 215 38.07 24.49 24.43
CA ARG A 215 38.37 23.14 23.92
C ARG A 215 39.19 22.38 24.96
N ALA A 216 38.79 21.15 25.27
CA ALA A 216 39.71 20.14 25.80
C ALA A 216 40.31 19.36 24.62
N GLN A 217 41.64 19.35 24.54
CA GLN A 217 42.47 18.50 23.68
C GLN A 217 43.25 17.52 24.58
N GLY A 218 43.56 16.33 24.04
CA GLY A 218 44.48 15.32 24.61
C GLY A 218 43.78 14.34 25.54
N ASP A 219 43.93 13.01 25.45
CA ASP A 219 45.08 12.24 24.98
C ASP A 219 44.68 10.87 24.40
N LYS A 220 45.45 10.41 23.41
CA LYS A 220 45.64 9.00 23.05
C LYS A 220 46.94 8.50 23.69
N PRO A 221 47.05 7.21 24.00
CA PRO A 221 48.14 6.38 23.45
C PRO A 221 47.56 5.08 22.81
N ALA A 222 47.97 4.63 21.61
CA ALA A 222 49.18 3.86 21.27
C ALA A 222 49.30 2.57 22.12
N ASP A 223 48.85 1.41 21.61
CA ASP A 223 49.60 0.35 20.87
C ASP A 223 50.15 -0.75 21.80
N GLU A 224 49.75 -2.02 21.59
CA GLU A 224 50.49 -3.29 21.78
C GLU A 224 49.48 -4.46 21.58
N GLN A 225 49.45 -5.23 20.48
CA GLN A 225 50.34 -6.33 20.08
C GLN A 225 50.67 -7.34 21.19
N ALA A 226 49.84 -8.38 21.33
CA ALA A 226 50.22 -9.80 21.46
C ALA A 226 48.96 -10.68 21.40
#